data_AF-A0A522CV45-F1
#
_entry.id   AF-A0A522CV45-F1
#
_cell.length_a   1.000
_cell.length_b   1.000
_cell.length_c   1.000
_cell.angle_alpha   90.00
_cell.angle_beta   90.00
_cell.angle_gamma   90.00
#
_symmetry.space_group_name_H-M   'P 1'
#
loop_
_entity.id
_entity.type
_entity.pdbx_description
1 polymer ?
#
loop_
_entity_poly.entity_id
_entity_poly.type
_entity_poly.pdbx_seq_one_letter_code
_entity_poly.pdbx_strand_id
1 'polypeptide(L)'
;MSQKIDFVDIYDFLLKNDVTEPVTIVKHGQPCAVMIPHEIYEAMRKDRKALQAHELSDEDMQAIMDAEIPEELKQYNHEVKGK
;
A
#
# COMPACT_ATOMS: atom_id res chain seq x y z
N MET A 1 11.04 0.57 12.13
CA MET A 1 11.52 1.78 11.41
C MET A 1 12.14 1.30 10.11
N SER A 2 11.68 1.76 8.94
CA SER A 2 12.23 1.28 7.64
C SER A 2 13.70 1.68 7.52
N GLN A 3 14.56 0.69 7.25
CA GLN A 3 15.99 0.88 7.02
C GLN A 3 16.23 1.77 5.80
N LYS A 4 17.25 2.63 5.85
CA LYS A 4 17.64 3.50 4.74
C LYS A 4 19.02 3.09 4.21
N ILE A 5 19.17 3.04 2.89
CA ILE A 5 20.44 2.77 2.20
C ILE A 5 20.69 3.80 1.11
N ASP A 6 21.94 4.20 0.90
CA ASP A 6 22.28 5.05 -0.24
C ASP A 6 22.17 4.26 -1.55
N PHE A 7 21.77 4.94 -2.63
CA PHE A 7 21.67 4.37 -3.96
C PHE A 7 22.96 3.67 -4.42
N VAL A 8 24.12 4.19 -4.02
CA VAL A 8 25.41 3.60 -4.41
C VAL A 8 25.71 2.28 -3.69
N ASP A 9 25.09 2.03 -2.54
CA ASP A 9 25.37 0.87 -1.68
C ASP A 9 24.41 -0.31 -1.93
N ILE A 10 23.48 -0.19 -2.88
CA ILE A 10 22.43 -1.20 -3.12
C ILE A 10 23.05 -2.58 -3.41
N TYR A 11 24.07 -2.64 -4.25
CA TYR A 11 24.68 -3.91 -4.65
C TYR A 11 25.35 -4.61 -3.46
N ASP A 12 26.15 -3.86 -2.69
CA ASP A 12 26.82 -4.37 -1.49
C ASP A 12 25.84 -4.80 -0.41
N PHE A 13 24.72 -4.08 -0.28
CA PHE A 13 23.64 -4.45 0.61
C PHE A 13 23.03 -5.81 0.24
N LEU A 14 22.71 -6.00 -1.05
CA LEU A 14 22.09 -7.24 -1.55
C LEU A 14 23.01 -8.46 -1.50
N LEU A 15 24.34 -8.25 -1.53
CA LEU A 15 25.30 -9.36 -1.35
C LEU A 15 25.36 -9.87 0.10
N LYS A 16 25.02 -9.02 1.08
CA LYS A 16 25.21 -9.29 2.51
C LYS A 16 23.91 -9.55 3.25
N ASN A 17 22.78 -9.11 2.69
CA ASN A 17 21.50 -9.10 3.39
C ASN A 17 20.38 -9.55 2.45
N ASP A 18 19.44 -10.29 3.01
CA ASP A 18 18.15 -10.53 2.38
C ASP A 18 17.18 -9.38 2.72
N VAL A 19 16.40 -8.97 1.74
CA VAL A 19 15.33 -7.98 1.93
C VAL A 19 14.13 -8.72 2.50
N THR A 20 13.93 -8.63 3.81
CA THR A 20 12.75 -9.21 4.51
C THR A 20 11.74 -8.15 4.93
N GLU A 21 12.22 -6.93 5.20
CA GLU A 21 11.40 -5.74 5.45
C GLU A 21 11.65 -4.66 4.38
N PRO A 22 10.70 -3.73 4.15
CA PRO A 22 10.90 -2.64 3.21
C PRO A 22 12.10 -1.75 3.55
N VAL A 23 13.00 -1.59 2.57
CA VAL A 23 14.20 -0.75 2.68
C VAL A 23 14.05 0.47 1.79
N THR A 24 14.20 1.66 2.37
CA THR A 24 14.17 2.93 1.64
C THR A 24 15.52 3.20 0.99
N ILE A 25 15.51 3.43 -0.32
CA ILE A 25 16.69 3.88 -1.07
C ILE A 25 16.71 5.40 -1.11
N VAL A 26 17.82 5.99 -0.71
CA VAL A 26 18.06 7.43 -0.76
C VAL A 26 19.09 7.79 -1.84
N LYS A 27 18.88 8.91 -2.53
CA LYS A 27 19.83 9.49 -3.48
C LYS A 27 20.02 10.96 -3.13
N HIS A 28 21.26 11.39 -2.91
CA HIS A 28 21.59 12.74 -2.44
C HIS A 28 20.83 13.13 -1.15
N GLY A 29 20.67 12.18 -0.23
CA GLY A 29 19.96 12.38 1.03
C GLY A 29 18.42 12.41 0.93
N GLN A 30 17.85 12.28 -0.27
CA GLN A 30 16.41 12.27 -0.50
C GLN A 30 15.91 10.86 -0.79
N PRO A 31 14.82 10.39 -0.16
CA PRO A 31 14.17 9.14 -0.55
C PRO A 31 13.76 9.16 -2.03
N CYS A 32 14.14 8.14 -2.80
CA CYS A 32 13.81 8.07 -4.22
C CYS A 32 13.12 6.76 -4.64
N ALA A 33 13.35 5.67 -3.90
CA ALA A 33 12.72 4.37 -4.16
C ALA A 33 12.61 3.55 -2.87
N VAL A 34 11.86 2.45 -2.93
CA VAL A 34 11.78 1.44 -1.86
C VAL A 34 12.03 0.07 -2.49
N MET A 35 12.86 -0.72 -1.83
CA MET A 35 13.09 -2.12 -2.17
C MET A 35 12.26 -3.01 -1.24
N ILE A 36 11.57 -3.98 -1.83
CA ILE A 36 10.70 -4.94 -1.14
C ILE A 36 10.94 -6.34 -1.72
N PRO A 37 10.61 -7.40 -0.96
CA PRO A 37 10.61 -8.76 -1.51
C PRO A 37 9.67 -8.84 -2.72
N HIS A 38 10.01 -9.70 -3.68
CA HIS A 38 9.22 -9.87 -4.90
C HIS A 38 7.80 -10.36 -4.60
N GLU A 39 7.65 -11.25 -3.62
CA GLU A 39 6.37 -11.82 -3.20
C GLU A 39 5.43 -10.75 -2.64
N ILE A 40 6.00 -9.79 -1.89
CA ILE A 40 5.26 -8.64 -1.36
C ILE A 40 4.84 -7.73 -2.50
N TYR A 41 5.72 -7.46 -3.46
CA TYR A 41 5.37 -6.69 -4.65
C TYR A 41 4.21 -7.35 -5.42
N GLU A 42 4.29 -8.66 -5.67
CA GLU A 42 3.23 -9.40 -6.38
C GLU A 42 1.90 -9.42 -5.62
N ALA A 43 1.92 -9.59 -4.30
CA ALA A 43 0.72 -9.47 -3.47
C ALA A 43 0.10 -8.06 -3.56
N MET A 44 0.92 -7.02 -3.37
CA MET A 44 0.49 -5.63 -3.48
C MET A 44 -0.04 -5.25 -4.87
N ARG A 45 0.46 -5.93 -5.92
CA ARG A 45 -0.01 -5.77 -7.30
C ARG A 45 -1.36 -6.46 -7.51
N LYS A 46 -1.58 -7.63 -6.91
CA LYS A 46 -2.83 -8.38 -7.00
C LYS A 46 -3.97 -7.74 -6.22
N ASP A 47 -3.68 -7.20 -5.04
CA ASP A 47 -4.70 -6.58 -4.17
C ASP A 47 -5.17 -5.20 -4.64
N ARG A 48 -4.43 -4.56 -5.55
CA ARG A 48 -4.77 -3.25 -6.11
C ARG A 48 -5.34 -3.38 -7.51
N LYS A 49 -6.47 -4.07 -7.62
CA LYS A 49 -7.31 -4.00 -8.82
C LYS A 49 -8.26 -2.81 -8.65
N ALA A 50 -7.94 -1.70 -9.29
CA ALA A 50 -8.92 -0.63 -9.46
C ALA A 50 -10.01 -1.17 -10.40
N LEU A 51 -11.18 -1.51 -9.84
CA LEU A 51 -12.34 -1.89 -10.63
C LEU A 51 -13.01 -0.62 -11.14
N GLN A 52 -13.24 -0.55 -12.44
CA GLN A 52 -14.18 0.40 -13.01
C GLN A 52 -15.59 0.04 -12.54
N ALA A 53 -16.48 1.04 -12.44
CA ALA A 53 -17.86 0.79 -11.98
C ALA A 53 -18.60 -0.27 -12.83
N HIS A 54 -18.26 -0.40 -14.11
CA HIS A 54 -18.85 -1.40 -15.01
C HIS A 54 -18.25 -2.81 -14.88
N GLU A 55 -17.19 -2.96 -14.09
CA GLU A 55 -16.57 -4.26 -13.78
C GLU A 55 -17.12 -4.87 -12.48
N LEU A 56 -17.95 -4.13 -11.73
CA LEU A 56 -18.65 -4.64 -10.55
C LEU A 56 -19.82 -5.53 -11.01
N SER A 57 -19.92 -6.72 -10.43
CA SER A 57 -21.09 -7.56 -10.64
C SER A 57 -22.31 -6.99 -9.91
N ASP A 58 -23.51 -7.45 -10.28
CA ASP A 58 -24.73 -7.08 -9.56
C ASP A 58 -24.66 -7.52 -8.08
N GLU A 59 -23.97 -8.63 -7.79
CA GLU A 59 -23.73 -9.12 -6.42
C GLU A 59 -22.82 -8.19 -5.63
N ASP A 60 -21.72 -7.71 -6.23
CA ASP A 60 -20.82 -6.74 -5.60
C ASP A 60 -21.55 -5.41 -5.33
N MET A 61 -22.36 -4.96 -6.29
CA MET A 61 -23.17 -3.74 -6.15
C MET A 61 -24.18 -3.88 -5.01
N GLN A 62 -24.86 -5.03 -4.91
CA GLN A 62 -25.81 -5.28 -3.83
C GLN A 62 -25.10 -5.32 -2.47
N ALA A 63 -23.95 -5.97 -2.37
CA ALA A 63 -23.16 -6.01 -1.14
C ALA A 63 -22.70 -4.61 -0.68
N ILE A 64 -22.36 -3.72 -1.62
CA ILE A 64 -22.03 -2.32 -1.31
C ILE A 64 -23.28 -1.56 -0.82
N MET A 65 -24.44 -1.80 -1.42
CA MET A 65 -25.70 -1.15 -1.01
C MET A 65 -26.17 -1.62 0.38
N ASP A 66 -25.94 -2.89 0.70
CA ASP A 66 -26.32 -3.48 1.99
C ASP A 66 -25.26 -3.26 3.09
N ALA A 67 -24.10 -2.70 2.73
CA ALA A 67 -23.03 -2.45 3.69
C ALA A 67 -23.43 -1.36 4.70
N GLU A 68 -23.57 -1.74 5.96
CA GLU A 68 -23.77 -0.80 7.07
C GLU A 68 -22.44 -0.43 7.74
N ILE A 69 -22.25 0.86 8.01
CA ILE A 69 -21.08 1.34 8.75
C ILE A 69 -21.20 0.87 10.22
N PRO A 70 -20.19 0.20 10.79
CA PRO A 70 -20.19 -0.20 12.20
C PRO A 70 -20.52 0.98 13.14
N GLU A 71 -21.34 0.72 14.16
CA GLU A 71 -21.85 1.75 15.10
C GLU A 71 -20.72 2.57 15.75
N GLU A 72 -19.62 1.91 16.10
CA GLU A 72 -18.42 2.50 16.72
C GLU A 72 -17.71 3.54 15.85
N LEU A 73 -17.95 3.53 14.54
CA LEU A 73 -17.37 4.48 13.59
C LEU A 73 -18.26 5.69 13.34
N LYS A 74 -19.50 5.72 13.85
CA LYS A 74 -20.39 6.89 13.70
C LYS A 74 -19.82 8.17 14.29
N GLN A 75 -18.89 8.06 15.24
CA GLN A 75 -18.16 9.21 15.79
C GLN A 75 -17.46 10.04 14.72
N TYR A 76 -17.07 9.44 13.58
CA TYR A 76 -16.38 10.13 12.47
C TYR A 76 -17.35 10.75 11.46
N ASN A 77 -18.67 10.59 11.59
CA ASN A 77 -19.66 11.14 10.64
C ASN A 77 -19.59 12.67 10.52
N HIS A 78 -19.05 13.36 11.51
CA HIS A 78 -18.84 14.81 11.46
C HIS A 78 -17.76 15.22 10.44
N GLU A 79 -16.85 14.32 10.07
CA GLU A 79 -15.77 14.58 9.10
C GLU A 79 -16.28 14.72 7.67
N VAL A 80 -17.42 14.10 7.34
CA VAL A 80 -18.08 14.22 6.02
C VAL A 80 -18.94 15.49 5.94
N LYS A 81 -19.20 16.16 7.08
CA LYS A 81 -20.07 17.34 7.18
C LYS A 81 -19.35 18.69 6.96
N GLY A 82 -18.20 18.74 6.28
CA GLY A 82 -17.47 20.00 6.12
C GLY A 82 -16.62 20.16 4.85
N LYS A 83 -17.24 20.64 3.77
CA LYS A 83 -17.12 22.04 3.27
C LYS A 83 -18.32 22.39 2.42
#